data_AF-A0A9K3L802-F1
#
_entry.id   AF-A0A9K3L802-F1
#
_cell.length_a   1.000
_cell.length_b   1.000
_cell.length_c   1.000
_cell.angle_alpha   90.00
_cell.angle_beta   90.00
_cell.angle_gamma   90.00
#
_symmetry.space_group_name_H-M   'P 1'
#
loop_
_entity.id
_entity.type
_entity.pdbx_description
1 polymer ?
#
loop_
_entity_poly.entity_id
_entity_poly.type
_entity_poly.pdbx_seq_one_letter_code
_entity_poly.pdbx_strand_id
1 'polypeptide(L)'
;MDCSIFSARRKQCHDVYGNRGEECLNEELTEKRCLSLKHCPREANEYYGDAPMTMPNNGFVVGGSGGGGGGTSVDDDDNNDSPYQYHKALCASWAESFAYVDKELEYGPKTVRHHQDARHIVMRDPKLKQECRQIAMNLAQCLRRKRLFS
;
A
#
# COMPACT_ATOMS: atom_id res chain seq x y z
N MET A 1 14.61 7.79 -1.84
CA MET A 1 13.31 7.43 -2.43
C MET A 1 12.70 8.67 -3.06
N ASP A 2 12.49 8.67 -4.37
CA ASP A 2 11.81 9.76 -5.07
C ASP A 2 10.33 9.42 -5.25
N CYS A 3 9.45 10.34 -4.86
CA CYS A 3 7.99 10.18 -4.97
C CYS A 3 7.40 10.95 -6.16
N SER A 4 8.23 11.71 -6.90
CA SER A 4 7.81 12.57 -8.01
C SER A 4 7.04 11.81 -9.10
N ILE A 5 7.42 10.56 -9.36
CA ILE A 5 6.76 9.68 -10.33
C ILE A 5 5.30 9.41 -9.92
N PHE A 6 5.05 9.19 -8.63
CA PHE A 6 3.69 8.96 -8.13
C PHE A 6 2.85 10.24 -8.15
N SER A 7 3.46 11.38 -7.81
CA SER A 7 2.83 12.69 -7.97
C SER A 7 2.43 12.98 -9.41
N ALA A 8 3.30 12.64 -10.37
CA ALA A 8 3.03 12.81 -11.80
C ALA A 8 1.89 11.91 -12.28
N ARG A 9 1.88 10.63 -11.87
CA ARG A 9 0.80 9.68 -12.20
C ARG A 9 -0.54 10.11 -11.64
N ARG A 10 -0.60 10.52 -10.35
CA ARG A 10 -1.83 11.05 -9.76
C ARG A 10 -2.32 12.27 -10.52
N LYS A 11 -1.44 13.22 -10.80
CA LYS A 11 -1.79 14.43 -11.54
C LYS A 11 -2.35 14.09 -12.93
N GLN A 12 -1.69 13.21 -13.67
CA GLN A 12 -2.15 12.77 -14.98
C GLN A 12 -3.52 12.09 -14.90
N CYS A 13 -3.75 11.25 -13.88
CA CYS A 13 -5.05 10.63 -13.68
C CYS A 13 -6.14 11.68 -13.40
N HIS A 14 -5.86 12.63 -12.50
CA HIS A 14 -6.77 13.75 -12.19
C HIS A 14 -7.05 14.63 -13.42
N ASP A 15 -6.07 14.82 -14.30
CA ASP A 15 -6.25 15.58 -15.55
C ASP A 15 -7.23 14.86 -16.52
N VAL A 16 -7.33 13.52 -16.45
CA VAL A 16 -8.22 12.71 -17.31
C VAL A 16 -9.60 12.49 -16.69
N TYR A 17 -9.66 12.07 -15.43
CA TYR A 17 -10.90 11.62 -14.76
C TYR A 17 -11.44 12.64 -13.75
N GLY A 18 -10.70 13.73 -13.49
CA GLY A 18 -11.03 14.71 -12.47
C GLY A 18 -10.67 14.26 -11.06
N ASN A 19 -10.93 15.14 -10.09
CA ASN A 19 -10.43 15.01 -8.72
C ASN A 19 -11.44 14.34 -7.76
N ARG A 20 -12.52 13.76 -8.30
CA ARG A 20 -13.64 13.20 -7.52
C ARG A 20 -13.95 11.75 -7.88
N GLY A 21 -13.15 11.17 -8.76
CA GLY A 21 -13.32 9.81 -9.26
C GLY A 21 -12.57 8.77 -8.41
N GLU A 22 -13.12 7.56 -8.34
CA GLU A 22 -12.46 6.38 -7.75
C GLU A 22 -11.36 5.83 -8.66
N GLU A 23 -11.28 6.31 -9.90
CA GLU A 23 -10.33 5.94 -10.94
C GLU A 23 -8.89 6.30 -10.56
N CYS A 24 -8.70 7.37 -9.79
CA CYS A 24 -7.36 7.86 -9.40
C CYS A 24 -6.99 7.54 -7.95
N LEU A 25 -7.87 6.83 -7.25
CA LEU A 25 -7.70 6.53 -5.83
C LEU A 25 -6.45 5.68 -5.59
N ASN A 26 -6.12 4.78 -6.51
CA ASN A 26 -4.94 3.94 -6.38
C ASN A 26 -3.64 4.76 -6.51
N GLU A 27 -3.57 5.70 -7.44
CA GLU A 27 -2.45 6.64 -7.60
C GLU A 27 -2.31 7.52 -6.35
N GLU A 28 -3.42 7.98 -5.78
CA GLU A 28 -3.45 8.73 -4.51
C GLU A 28 -2.90 7.91 -3.34
N LEU A 29 -3.35 6.67 -3.18
CA LEU A 29 -2.88 5.76 -2.13
C LEU A 29 -1.39 5.44 -2.31
N THR A 30 -0.95 5.20 -3.55
CA THR A 30 0.44 4.91 -3.87
C THR A 30 1.36 6.10 -3.57
N GLU A 31 0.98 7.31 -3.99
CA GLU A 31 1.71 8.53 -3.66
C GLU A 31 1.75 8.75 -2.14
N LYS A 32 0.61 8.59 -1.47
CA LYS A 32 0.51 8.73 -0.01
C LYS A 32 1.42 7.77 0.72
N ARG A 33 1.52 6.50 0.29
CA ARG A 33 2.45 5.53 0.85
C ARG A 33 3.90 5.99 0.67
N CYS A 34 4.26 6.54 -0.50
CA CYS A 34 5.62 7.02 -0.76
C CYS A 34 5.99 8.19 0.13
N LEU A 35 5.12 9.19 0.20
CA LEU A 35 5.32 10.35 1.07
C LEU A 35 5.37 9.95 2.54
N SER A 36 4.57 8.97 2.95
CA SER A 36 4.58 8.41 4.31
C SER A 36 5.93 7.79 4.66
N LEU A 37 6.44 6.85 3.84
CA LEU A 37 7.75 6.23 4.09
C LEU A 37 8.89 7.23 4.04
N LYS A 38 8.81 8.24 3.17
CA LYS A 38 9.85 9.27 3.03
C LYS A 38 9.91 10.23 4.22
N HIS A 39 8.77 10.64 4.76
CA HIS A 39 8.69 11.75 5.72
C HIS A 39 8.29 11.35 7.15
N CYS A 40 7.63 10.21 7.28
CA CYS A 40 7.14 9.63 8.53
C CYS A 40 7.48 8.13 8.62
N PRO A 41 8.75 7.73 8.45
CA PRO A 41 9.14 6.33 8.26
C PRO A 41 8.70 5.44 9.42
N ARG A 42 8.74 5.94 10.67
CA ARG A 42 8.35 5.18 11.85
C ARG A 42 6.86 4.84 11.83
N GLU A 43 6.01 5.86 11.70
CA GLU A 43 4.56 5.70 11.66
C GLU A 43 4.11 4.98 10.39
N ALA A 44 4.84 5.16 9.28
CA ALA A 44 4.55 4.50 8.02
C ALA A 44 4.88 3.00 8.07
N ASN A 45 5.99 2.60 8.70
CA ASN A 45 6.30 1.18 8.91
C ASN A 45 5.33 0.51 9.88
N GLU A 46 4.79 1.24 10.86
CA GLU A 46 3.75 0.73 11.75
C GLU A 46 2.41 0.53 11.00
N TYR A 47 2.10 1.40 10.04
CA TYR A 47 0.84 1.37 9.29
C TYR A 47 0.86 0.43 8.08
N TYR A 48 1.89 0.54 7.23
CA TYR A 48 2.05 -0.23 5.98
C TYR A 48 2.92 -1.48 6.14
N GLY A 49 3.63 -1.61 7.25
CA GLY A 49 4.58 -2.70 7.49
C GLY A 49 5.90 -2.56 6.75
N ASP A 50 6.70 -3.63 6.81
CA ASP A 50 7.97 -3.76 6.08
C ASP A 50 7.75 -4.16 4.60
N ALA A 51 6.51 -4.11 4.11
CA ALA A 51 6.18 -4.58 2.77
C ALA A 51 6.86 -3.71 1.70
N PRO A 52 7.59 -4.31 0.73
CA PRO A 52 8.15 -3.57 -0.39
C PRO A 52 7.01 -2.88 -1.15
N MET A 53 7.26 -1.67 -1.67
CA MET A 53 6.33 -1.04 -2.60
C MET A 53 6.26 -1.86 -3.88
N THR A 54 5.24 -2.70 -4.00
CA THR A 54 4.91 -3.36 -5.26
C THR A 54 4.24 -2.34 -6.16
N MET A 55 4.98 -1.88 -7.17
CA MET A 55 4.43 -1.11 -8.29
C MET A 55 3.39 -1.96 -9.03
N PRO A 56 2.16 -1.50 -9.26
CA PRO A 56 1.28 -2.16 -10.20
C PRO A 56 1.85 -1.97 -11.61
N ASN A 57 2.33 -3.08 -12.18
CA ASN A 57 2.74 -3.29 -13.58
C ASN A 57 3.73 -2.29 -14.21
N ASN A 58 5.01 -2.52 -13.94
CA ASN A 58 5.97 -2.98 -14.95
C ASN A 58 7.19 -3.46 -14.17
N GLY A 59 7.70 -4.66 -14.46
CA GLY A 59 8.74 -5.36 -13.70
C GLY A 59 10.06 -4.57 -13.53
N PHE A 60 10.05 -3.59 -12.64
CA PHE A 60 11.21 -2.84 -12.23
C PHE A 60 11.26 -2.80 -10.71
N VAL A 61 11.79 -3.88 -10.15
CA VAL A 61 12.34 -3.90 -8.81
C VAL A 61 13.46 -2.86 -8.75
N VAL A 62 13.19 -1.69 -8.16
CA VAL A 62 14.26 -0.75 -7.78
C VAL A 62 14.94 -1.30 -6.52
N GLY A 63 15.61 -2.44 -6.66
CA GLY A 63 16.59 -2.94 -5.72
C GLY A 63 17.94 -2.35 -6.09
N GLY A 64 18.44 -1.45 -5.24
CA GLY A 64 19.82 -0.98 -5.37
C GLY A 64 20.80 -2.14 -5.17
N SER A 65 21.52 -2.46 -6.23
CA SER A 65 22.89 -3.01 -6.28
C SER A 65 23.17 -4.35 -5.57
N GLY A 66 23.19 -5.42 -6.37
CA GLY A 66 23.90 -6.68 -6.13
C GLY A 66 23.70 -7.61 -7.32
N GLY A 67 24.73 -7.76 -8.16
CA GLY A 67 24.61 -8.33 -9.52
C GLY A 67 24.58 -9.85 -9.63
N GLY A 68 24.41 -10.32 -10.87
CA GLY A 68 24.66 -11.69 -11.29
C GLY A 68 23.46 -12.33 -11.98
N GLY A 69 23.59 -12.59 -13.30
CA GLY A 69 22.51 -13.08 -14.16
C GLY A 69 22.13 -14.56 -13.98
N GLY A 70 21.04 -14.96 -14.64
CA GLY A 70 20.61 -16.36 -14.77
C GLY A 70 19.12 -16.44 -15.11
N GLY A 71 18.78 -17.11 -16.21
CA GLY A 71 17.43 -17.11 -16.79
C GLY A 71 16.37 -17.92 -16.04
N THR A 72 15.12 -17.63 -16.42
CA THR A 72 13.90 -18.47 -16.41
C THR A 72 13.88 -19.67 -15.44
N SER A 73 13.03 -19.61 -14.42
CA SER A 73 12.23 -20.74 -13.94
C SER A 73 10.97 -20.20 -13.25
N VAL A 74 9.84 -20.66 -13.75
CA VAL A 74 8.53 -20.53 -13.11
C VAL A 74 8.52 -21.60 -12.04
N ASP A 75 8.62 -21.19 -10.78
CA ASP A 75 8.41 -22.11 -9.66
C ASP A 75 7.39 -21.46 -8.71
N ASP A 76 6.20 -22.06 -8.73
CA ASP A 76 5.19 -22.03 -7.69
C ASP A 76 5.76 -22.54 -6.36
N ASP A 77 5.11 -22.12 -5.26
CA ASP A 77 5.29 -22.60 -3.89
C ASP A 77 6.64 -22.31 -3.21
N ASP A 78 6.67 -21.31 -2.32
CA ASP A 78 7.22 -21.60 -1.00
C ASP A 78 6.51 -20.81 0.12
N ASN A 79 5.99 -21.59 1.05
CA ASN A 79 5.36 -21.22 2.29
C ASN A 79 6.37 -20.55 3.22
N ASN A 80 6.55 -19.24 3.07
CA ASN A 80 7.21 -18.43 4.09
C ASN A 80 6.26 -17.35 4.62
N ASP A 81 5.01 -17.75 4.87
CA ASP A 81 4.01 -16.95 5.57
C ASP A 81 4.37 -16.95 7.06
N SER A 82 5.40 -16.18 7.41
CA SER A 82 5.62 -15.82 8.80
C SER A 82 4.39 -15.02 9.24
N PRO A 83 3.59 -15.52 10.21
CA PRO A 83 2.37 -14.85 10.65
C PRO A 83 2.63 -13.42 11.17
N TYR A 84 3.89 -13.09 11.49
CA TYR A 84 4.31 -11.76 11.91
C TYR A 84 4.48 -10.75 10.76
N GLN A 85 4.71 -11.19 9.51
CA GLN A 85 4.78 -10.28 8.35
C GLN A 85 3.39 -9.96 7.80
N TYR A 86 2.47 -10.94 7.83
CA TYR A 86 1.07 -10.79 7.44
C TYR A 86 0.35 -9.68 8.24
N HIS A 87 0.70 -9.53 9.52
CA HIS A 87 0.08 -8.52 10.40
C HIS A 87 0.56 -7.08 10.14
N LYS A 88 1.76 -6.88 9.60
CA LYS A 88 2.38 -5.55 9.56
C LYS A 88 1.73 -4.60 8.54
N ALA A 89 1.01 -5.11 7.56
CA ALA A 89 0.20 -4.30 6.63
C ALA A 89 -1.31 -4.38 6.91
N LEU A 90 -1.76 -5.11 7.94
CA LEU A 90 -3.17 -5.41 8.15
C LEU A 90 -4.05 -4.15 8.27
N CYS A 91 -3.55 -3.13 8.99
CA CYS A 91 -4.27 -1.88 9.17
C CYS A 91 -4.39 -1.07 7.88
N ALA A 92 -3.31 -0.98 7.08
CA ALA A 92 -3.36 -0.37 5.76
C ALA A 92 -4.29 -1.14 4.82
N SER A 93 -4.15 -2.46 4.74
CA SER A 93 -4.99 -3.31 3.88
C SER A 93 -6.46 -3.24 4.24
N TRP A 94 -6.80 -3.18 5.53
CA TRP A 94 -8.17 -2.93 5.98
C TRP A 94 -8.65 -1.53 5.58
N ALA A 95 -7.86 -0.50 5.90
CA ALA A 95 -8.24 0.89 5.66
C ALA A 95 -8.40 1.21 4.17
N GLU A 96 -7.64 0.55 3.31
CA GLU A 96 -7.65 0.73 1.86
C GLU A 96 -8.57 -0.26 1.14
N SER A 97 -9.20 -1.19 1.87
CA SER A 97 -10.02 -2.26 1.26
C SER A 97 -11.16 -1.76 0.38
N PHE A 98 -11.65 -0.53 0.62
CA PHE A 98 -12.68 0.09 -0.22
C PHE A 98 -12.19 0.38 -1.64
N ALA A 99 -10.89 0.61 -1.84
CA ALA A 99 -10.31 0.89 -3.15
C ALA A 99 -10.28 -0.34 -4.07
N TYR A 100 -10.47 -1.55 -3.52
CA TYR A 100 -10.31 -2.83 -4.22
C TYR A 100 -11.62 -3.62 -4.35
N VAL A 101 -12.76 -3.07 -3.93
CA VAL A 101 -14.07 -3.72 -4.03
C VAL A 101 -14.42 -3.92 -5.51
N ASP A 102 -14.72 -5.16 -5.91
CA ASP A 102 -15.09 -5.55 -7.28
C ASP A 102 -14.04 -5.23 -8.37
N LYS A 103 -12.78 -4.98 -7.97
CA LYS A 103 -11.68 -4.64 -8.89
C LYS A 103 -10.71 -5.81 -9.14
N GLU A 104 -11.20 -7.05 -9.11
CA GLU A 104 -10.38 -8.26 -9.31
C GLU A 104 -9.68 -8.30 -10.67
N LEU A 105 -10.35 -7.82 -11.72
CA LEU A 105 -9.79 -7.75 -13.07
C LEU A 105 -8.65 -6.73 -13.19
N GLU A 106 -8.62 -5.71 -12.33
CA GLU A 106 -7.63 -4.62 -12.38
C GLU A 106 -6.39 -4.93 -11.52
N TYR A 107 -6.61 -5.44 -10.30
CA TYR A 107 -5.54 -5.64 -9.30
C TYR A 107 -5.16 -7.11 -9.07
N GLY A 108 -5.91 -8.03 -9.67
CA GLY A 108 -5.75 -9.47 -9.50
C GLY A 108 -6.44 -10.04 -8.25
N PRO A 109 -6.83 -11.32 -8.29
CA PRO A 109 -7.64 -11.95 -7.24
C PRO A 109 -6.90 -12.04 -5.90
N LYS A 110 -5.57 -12.22 -5.91
CA LYS A 110 -4.76 -12.29 -4.68
C LYS A 110 -4.79 -10.97 -3.91
N THR A 111 -4.65 -9.84 -4.59
CA THR A 111 -4.67 -8.50 -3.99
C THR A 111 -6.03 -8.19 -3.40
N VAL A 112 -7.11 -8.40 -4.18
CA VAL A 112 -8.47 -8.15 -3.72
C VAL A 112 -8.80 -9.02 -2.50
N ARG A 113 -8.47 -10.31 -2.54
CA ARG A 113 -8.67 -11.23 -1.42
C ARG A 113 -7.92 -10.78 -0.17
N HIS A 114 -6.68 -10.33 -0.31
CA HIS A 114 -5.90 -9.80 0.82
C HIS A 114 -6.61 -8.62 1.51
N HIS A 115 -7.15 -7.67 0.73
CA HIS A 115 -7.91 -6.54 1.27
C HIS A 115 -9.25 -6.95 1.89
N GLN A 116 -9.94 -7.94 1.31
CA GLN A 116 -11.17 -8.50 1.87
C GLN A 116 -10.93 -9.23 3.19
N ASP A 117 -9.89 -10.07 3.26
CA ASP A 117 -9.51 -10.81 4.46
C ASP A 117 -9.09 -9.84 5.58
N ALA A 118 -8.28 -8.82 5.25
CA ALA A 118 -7.92 -7.77 6.19
C ALA A 118 -9.16 -7.05 6.77
N ARG A 119 -10.12 -6.72 5.90
CA ARG A 119 -11.39 -6.11 6.33
C ARG A 119 -12.17 -7.01 7.27
N HIS A 120 -12.25 -8.29 6.96
CA HIS A 120 -12.97 -9.25 7.78
C HIS A 120 -12.33 -9.46 9.15
N ILE A 121 -11.01 -9.59 9.21
CA ILE A 121 -10.24 -9.76 10.44
C ILE A 121 -10.41 -8.54 11.35
N VAL A 122 -10.14 -7.33 10.84
CA VAL A 122 -10.18 -6.11 11.65
C VAL A 122 -11.60 -5.76 12.09
N MET A 123 -12.63 -6.04 11.28
CA MET A 123 -14.01 -5.74 11.64
C MET A 123 -14.59 -6.68 12.71
N ARG A 124 -14.02 -7.88 12.88
CA ARG A 124 -14.45 -8.86 13.89
C ARG A 124 -13.88 -8.62 15.28
N ASP A 125 -12.76 -7.90 15.38
CA ASP A 125 -12.10 -7.59 16.64
C ASP A 125 -12.16 -6.06 16.93
N PRO A 126 -13.03 -5.61 17.85
CA PRO A 126 -13.15 -4.19 18.20
C PRO A 126 -11.86 -3.57 18.74
N LYS A 127 -11.04 -4.36 19.46
CA LYS A 127 -9.77 -3.88 20.02
C LYS A 127 -8.77 -3.66 18.88
N LEU A 128 -8.62 -4.62 17.99
CA LEU A 128 -7.78 -4.50 16.80
C LEU A 128 -8.22 -3.34 15.90
N LYS A 129 -9.53 -3.15 15.73
CA LYS A 129 -10.09 -2.00 14.99
C LYS A 129 -9.70 -0.67 15.63
N GLN A 130 -9.73 -0.57 16.96
CA GLN A 130 -9.30 0.63 17.67
C GLN A 130 -7.80 0.86 17.52
N GLU A 131 -6.98 -0.19 17.60
CA GLU A 131 -5.53 -0.14 17.39
C GLU A 131 -5.21 0.34 15.96
N CYS A 132 -5.82 -0.25 14.93
CA CYS A 132 -5.60 0.19 13.55
C CYS A 132 -6.03 1.63 13.29
N ARG A 133 -7.11 2.11 13.92
CA ARG A 133 -7.50 3.53 13.87
C ARG A 133 -6.43 4.41 14.51
N GLN A 134 -5.88 4.00 15.66
CA GLN A 134 -4.84 4.76 16.34
C GLN A 134 -3.56 4.86 15.49
N ILE A 135 -3.13 3.76 14.89
CA ILE A 135 -1.97 3.72 13.99
C ILE A 135 -2.19 4.65 12.79
N ALA A 136 -3.37 4.59 12.17
CA ALA A 136 -3.73 5.48 11.06
C ALA A 136 -3.70 6.97 11.47
N MET A 137 -4.22 7.28 12.67
CA MET A 137 -4.19 8.65 13.21
C MET A 137 -2.76 9.12 13.49
N ASN A 138 -1.88 8.27 14.02
CA ASN A 138 -0.48 8.60 14.29
C ASN A 138 0.23 9.01 12.98
N LEU A 139 0.05 8.21 11.92
CA LEU A 139 0.59 8.53 10.60
C LEU A 139 0.01 9.85 10.06
N ALA A 140 -1.30 10.04 10.12
CA ALA A 140 -1.96 11.27 9.67
C ALA A 140 -1.46 12.51 10.43
N GLN A 141 -1.24 12.41 11.74
CA GLN A 141 -0.69 13.50 12.54
C GLN A 141 0.75 13.84 12.14
N CYS A 142 1.59 12.82 11.90
CA CYS A 142 2.94 13.05 11.42
C CYS A 142 2.93 13.78 10.06
N LEU A 143 2.13 13.29 9.11
CA LEU A 143 1.99 13.88 7.78
C LEU A 143 1.48 15.33 7.82
N ARG A 144 0.51 15.64 8.68
CA ARG A 144 0.02 17.02 8.91
C ARG A 144 1.11 17.94 9.44
N ARG A 145 1.93 17.49 10.40
CA ARG A 145 3.06 18.28 10.92
C ARG A 145 4.09 18.61 9.83
N LYS A 146 4.20 17.75 8.82
CA LYS A 146 5.08 17.92 7.66
C LYS A 146 4.44 18.72 6.51
N ARG A 147 3.16 19.14 6.64
CA ARG A 147 2.38 19.85 5.61
C ARG A 147 2.29 19.09 4.28
N LEU A 148 2.27 17.75 4.34
CA LEU A 148 2.19 16.91 3.14
C LEU A 148 0.74 16.62 2.71
N PHE A 149 -0.20 16.77 3.64
CA PHE A 149 -1.63 16.59 3.42
C PHE A 149 -2.37 17.62 4.29
N SER A 150 -3.18 18.47 3.67
CA SER A 150 -3.97 19.54 4.30
C SER A 150 -5.44 19.42 3.89
#